data_AF-A0A2P5HXR7-F1
#
_entry.id   AF-A0A2P5HXR7-F1
#
_cell.length_a   1.000
_cell.length_b   1.000
_cell.length_c   1.000
_cell.angle_alpha   90.00
_cell.angle_beta   90.00
_cell.angle_gamma   90.00
#
_symmetry.space_group_name_H-M   'P 1'
#
loop_
_entity.id
_entity.type
_entity.pdbx_description
1 polymer ?
#
loop_
_entity_poly.entity_id
_entity_poly.type
_entity_poly.pdbx_seq_one_letter_code
_entity_poly.pdbx_strand_id
1 'polypeptide(L)'
;MVVSLDALPPSPARAMEYAVTYSELLRALYGHPQFKYLEPPTAAVRKIDKSTPAPLFFATDFVEKTYINYVVPFLPAGATRKCKIIANPWAYADPNYQWEWEWDAATGTMKSAADDAAVEFPRLDQDEARDMLGDLFTRGVMAKNILENGSDPKVAAMIGGPFDFGDEVKRACENLEGL
;
A
#
# COMPACT_ATOMS: atom_id res chain seq x y z
N MET A 1 -6.51 0.46 -20.91
CA MET A 1 -7.08 -0.90 -20.81
C MET A 1 -8.17 -0.82 -19.77
N VAL A 2 -9.43 -1.06 -20.13
CA VAL A 2 -10.57 -0.93 -19.18
C VAL A 2 -10.50 -2.13 -18.24
N VAL A 3 -10.36 -1.89 -16.94
CA VAL A 3 -10.46 -2.94 -15.93
C VAL A 3 -11.89 -3.46 -15.94
N SER A 4 -12.06 -4.71 -16.37
CA SER A 4 -13.34 -5.40 -16.28
C SER A 4 -13.59 -5.71 -14.80
N LEU A 5 -14.65 -5.13 -14.24
CA LEU A 5 -15.19 -5.47 -12.92
C LEU A 5 -15.87 -6.85 -12.92
N ASP A 6 -15.72 -7.65 -13.98
CA ASP A 6 -16.47 -8.89 -14.18
C ASP A 6 -15.88 -10.08 -13.38
N ALA A 7 -14.73 -9.90 -12.71
CA ALA A 7 -14.12 -10.89 -11.82
C ALA A 7 -14.05 -10.35 -10.38
N LEU A 8 -15.20 -10.31 -9.72
CA LEU A 8 -15.33 -10.02 -8.29
C LEU A 8 -15.56 -11.32 -7.50
N PRO A 9 -14.87 -11.54 -6.37
CA PRO A 9 -13.72 -10.77 -5.85
C PRO A 9 -12.46 -10.90 -6.73
N PRO A 10 -11.44 -10.01 -6.56
CA PRO A 10 -10.21 -10.10 -7.34
C PRO A 10 -9.53 -11.46 -7.11
N SER A 11 -8.86 -11.97 -8.15
CA SER A 11 -8.04 -13.18 -8.02
C SER A 11 -6.88 -12.95 -7.04
N PRO A 12 -6.31 -14.00 -6.42
CA PRO A 12 -5.15 -13.87 -5.55
C PRO A 12 -3.98 -13.10 -6.20
N ALA A 13 -3.72 -13.34 -7.48
CA ALA A 13 -2.70 -12.62 -8.23
C ALA A 13 -3.01 -11.12 -8.32
N ARG A 14 -4.26 -10.75 -8.60
CA ARG A 14 -4.66 -9.34 -8.68
C ARG A 14 -4.64 -8.65 -7.32
N ALA A 15 -5.09 -9.34 -6.27
CA ALA A 15 -4.97 -8.85 -4.90
C ALA A 15 -3.51 -8.60 -4.49
N MET A 16 -2.60 -9.49 -4.92
CA MET A 16 -1.16 -9.30 -4.71
C MET A 16 -0.59 -8.12 -5.51
N GLU A 17 -0.99 -7.92 -6.76
CA GLU A 17 -0.57 -6.74 -7.54
C GLU A 17 -0.97 -5.43 -6.85
N TYR A 18 -2.21 -5.34 -6.37
CA TYR A 18 -2.66 -4.21 -5.54
C TYR A 18 -1.77 -4.05 -4.31
N ALA A 19 -1.52 -5.14 -3.60
CA ALA A 19 -0.77 -5.10 -2.36
C ALA A 19 0.70 -4.70 -2.55
N VAL A 20 1.36 -5.20 -3.60
CA VAL A 20 2.74 -4.84 -3.93
C VAL A 20 2.81 -3.35 -4.27
N THR A 21 1.93 -2.88 -5.16
CA THR A 21 1.90 -1.48 -5.59
C THR A 21 1.75 -0.52 -4.40
N TYR A 22 0.77 -0.76 -3.54
CA TYR A 22 0.55 0.12 -2.37
C TYR A 22 1.66 -0.03 -1.31
N SER A 23 2.21 -1.24 -1.12
CA SER A 23 3.34 -1.42 -0.18
C SER A 23 4.61 -0.70 -0.64
N GLU A 24 4.89 -0.68 -1.95
CA GLU A 24 6.02 0.05 -2.55
C GLU A 24 5.83 1.55 -2.40
N LEU A 25 4.64 2.05 -2.72
CA LEU A 25 4.31 3.45 -2.56
C LEU A 25 4.43 3.91 -1.11
N LEU A 26 3.91 3.12 -0.17
CA LEU A 26 4.05 3.42 1.25
C LEU A 26 5.50 3.40 1.70
N ARG A 27 6.32 2.46 1.21
CA ARG A 27 7.76 2.44 1.50
C ARG A 27 8.46 3.71 0.99
N ALA A 28 8.12 4.19 -0.21
CA ALA A 28 8.66 5.44 -0.75
C ALA A 28 8.25 6.66 0.10
N LEU A 29 6.98 6.73 0.52
CA LEU A 29 6.45 7.84 1.33
C LEU A 29 7.06 7.89 2.73
N TYR A 30 7.09 6.75 3.42
CA TYR A 30 7.67 6.63 4.76
C TYR A 30 9.21 6.71 4.76
N GLY A 31 9.84 6.31 3.65
CA GLY A 31 11.29 6.46 3.42
C GLY A 31 11.71 7.85 2.95
N HIS A 32 10.75 8.75 2.68
CA HIS A 32 11.06 10.09 2.18
C HIS A 32 11.98 10.84 3.15
N PRO A 33 13.02 11.58 2.69
CA PRO A 33 14.00 12.22 3.57
C PRO A 33 13.42 13.21 4.59
N GLN A 34 12.25 13.79 4.28
CA GLN A 34 11.51 14.69 5.17
C GLN A 34 10.51 13.99 6.08
N PHE A 35 10.30 12.68 5.93
CA PHE A 35 9.50 11.89 6.86
C PHE A 35 10.31 11.64 8.12
N LYS A 36 9.82 12.13 9.27
CA LYS A 36 10.58 12.08 10.53
C LYS A 36 9.93 11.12 11.52
N TYR A 37 10.76 10.35 12.19
CA TYR A 37 10.36 9.47 13.28
C TYR A 37 11.00 9.91 14.59
N LEU A 38 10.28 9.72 15.70
CA LEU A 38 10.82 9.96 17.04
C LEU A 38 11.91 8.93 17.41
N GLU A 39 11.80 7.72 16.83
CA GLU A 39 12.77 6.64 16.95
C GLU A 39 12.75 5.81 15.65
N PRO A 40 13.85 5.14 15.28
CA PRO A 40 13.88 4.30 14.08
C PRO A 40 12.70 3.30 14.05
N PRO A 41 11.96 3.20 12.93
CA PRO A 41 10.82 2.31 12.85
C PRO A 41 11.26 0.85 12.95
N THR A 42 10.46 0.04 13.64
CA THR A 42 10.62 -1.42 13.73
C THR A 42 9.27 -2.09 13.48
N ALA A 43 9.23 -3.41 13.39
CA ALA A 43 7.95 -4.10 13.27
C ALA A 43 6.97 -3.77 14.42
N ALA A 44 7.48 -3.51 15.63
CA ALA A 44 6.66 -3.19 16.80
C ALA A 44 6.39 -1.69 16.98
N VAL A 45 7.20 -0.81 16.39
CA VAL A 45 7.20 0.62 16.72
C VAL A 45 7.14 1.49 15.47
N ARG A 46 6.12 2.36 15.43
CA ARG A 46 5.98 3.45 14.44
C ARG A 46 5.56 4.74 15.13
N LYS A 47 6.53 5.52 15.61
CA LYS A 47 6.28 6.83 16.23
C LYS A 47 6.72 7.95 15.30
N ILE A 48 5.74 8.60 14.68
CA ILE A 48 5.96 9.71 13.73
C ILE A 48 6.26 10.98 14.53
N ASP A 49 7.28 11.73 14.11
CA ASP A 49 7.59 13.04 14.67
C ASP A 49 6.65 14.10 14.07
N LYS A 50 6.10 14.97 14.93
CA LYS A 50 5.18 16.05 14.56
C LYS A 50 5.81 17.11 13.64
N SER A 51 7.13 17.14 13.53
CA SER A 51 7.88 17.99 12.60
C SER A 51 7.86 17.48 11.15
N THR A 52 7.33 16.27 10.89
CA THR A 52 7.06 15.81 9.52
C THR A 52 6.16 16.83 8.81
N PRO A 53 6.50 17.29 7.59
CA PRO A 53 5.67 18.24 6.87
C PRO A 53 4.24 17.75 6.72
N ALA A 54 3.27 18.61 7.01
CA ALA A 54 1.85 18.25 6.96
C ALA A 54 1.41 17.64 5.62
N PRO A 55 1.85 18.14 4.44
CA PRO A 55 1.56 17.51 3.15
C PRO A 55 2.02 16.06 3.05
N LEU A 56 3.24 15.79 3.51
CA LEU A 56 3.80 14.45 3.49
C LEU A 56 3.05 13.53 4.45
N PHE A 57 2.73 14.02 5.65
CA PHE A 57 1.95 13.26 6.63
C PHE A 57 0.55 12.90 6.11
N PHE A 58 -0.20 13.88 5.61
CA PHE A 58 -1.57 13.66 5.15
C PHE A 58 -1.66 12.79 3.90
N ALA A 59 -0.75 12.98 2.93
CA ALA A 59 -0.70 12.09 1.76
C ALA A 59 -0.36 10.65 2.17
N THR A 60 0.60 10.47 3.09
CA THR A 60 0.97 9.14 3.59
C THR A 60 -0.18 8.47 4.34
N ASP A 61 -0.87 9.20 5.23
CA ASP A 61 -2.05 8.71 5.95
C ASP A 61 -3.20 8.34 4.99
N PHE A 62 -3.41 9.13 3.93
CA PHE A 62 -4.41 8.84 2.90
C PHE A 62 -4.10 7.53 2.15
N VAL A 63 -2.86 7.35 1.69
CA VAL A 63 -2.43 6.12 1.01
C VAL A 63 -2.49 4.93 1.96
N GLU A 64 -2.07 5.10 3.22
CA GLU A 64 -2.10 4.03 4.22
C GLU A 64 -3.53 3.57 4.51
N LYS A 65 -4.45 4.50 4.74
CA LYS A 65 -5.87 4.16 4.93
C LYS A 65 -6.44 3.48 3.70
N THR A 66 -6.00 3.89 2.52
CA THR A 66 -6.43 3.25 1.28
C THR A 66 -5.96 1.80 1.21
N TYR A 67 -4.69 1.55 1.54
CA TYR A 67 -4.12 0.21 1.59
C TYR A 67 -4.82 -0.67 2.64
N ILE A 68 -4.97 -0.18 3.87
CA ILE A 68 -5.56 -0.94 4.99
C ILE A 68 -7.04 -1.25 4.75
N ASN A 69 -7.82 -0.29 4.24
CA ASN A 69 -9.27 -0.46 4.16
C ASN A 69 -9.74 -1.10 2.85
N TYR A 70 -8.95 -1.03 1.78
CA TYR A 70 -9.41 -1.44 0.44
C TYR A 70 -8.44 -2.37 -0.30
N VAL A 71 -7.29 -2.72 0.28
CA VAL A 71 -6.39 -3.73 -0.30
C VAL A 71 -6.19 -4.89 0.65
N VAL A 72 -5.86 -4.62 1.91
CA VAL A 72 -5.64 -5.65 2.94
C VAL A 72 -6.82 -6.62 3.11
N PRO A 73 -8.10 -6.22 2.98
CA PRO A 73 -9.22 -7.16 3.06
C PRO A 73 -9.20 -8.27 1.99
N PHE A 74 -8.51 -8.05 0.87
CA PHE A 74 -8.33 -9.06 -0.18
C PHE A 74 -7.19 -10.05 0.11
N LEU A 75 -6.45 -9.88 1.21
CA LEU A 75 -5.27 -10.68 1.55
C LEU A 75 -5.56 -11.61 2.74
N PRO A 76 -4.81 -12.72 2.87
CA PRO A 76 -4.91 -13.56 4.06
C PRO A 76 -4.59 -12.75 5.34
N ALA A 77 -5.26 -13.10 6.45
CA ALA A 77 -5.11 -12.37 7.70
C ALA A 77 -3.64 -12.32 8.16
N GLY A 78 -3.13 -11.11 8.39
CA GLY A 78 -1.74 -10.90 8.81
C GLY A 78 -0.71 -10.91 7.68
N ALA A 79 -1.12 -10.99 6.40
CA ALA A 79 -0.21 -11.03 5.25
C ALA A 79 0.83 -9.89 5.25
N THR A 80 0.44 -8.68 5.65
CA THR A 80 1.34 -7.50 5.73
C THR A 80 2.40 -7.58 6.83
N ARG A 81 2.31 -8.59 7.69
CA ARG A 81 3.28 -8.93 8.74
C ARG A 81 4.00 -10.25 8.48
N LYS A 82 3.61 -11.00 7.46
CA LYS A 82 4.12 -12.36 7.22
C LYS A 82 4.81 -12.51 5.87
N CYS A 83 4.42 -11.70 4.88
CA CYS A 83 5.00 -11.71 3.55
C CYS A 83 5.77 -10.42 3.27
N LYS A 84 7.07 -10.54 2.99
CA LYS A 84 7.98 -9.40 2.84
C LYS A 84 7.59 -8.45 1.71
N ILE A 85 7.15 -8.99 0.58
CA ILE A 85 6.91 -8.20 -0.64
C ILE A 85 5.73 -7.22 -0.50
N ILE A 86 4.80 -7.52 0.41
CA ILE A 86 3.62 -6.70 0.73
C ILE A 86 3.67 -6.19 2.17
N ALA A 87 4.86 -6.18 2.77
CA ALA A 87 5.01 -5.79 4.15
C ALA A 87 4.66 -4.31 4.35
N ASN A 88 4.13 -3.99 5.53
CA ASN A 88 4.09 -2.58 5.91
C ASN A 88 5.52 -1.99 6.05
N PRO A 89 5.69 -0.68 5.84
CA PRO A 89 7.01 -0.07 5.72
C PRO A 89 7.93 -0.29 6.93
N TRP A 90 7.36 -0.34 8.13
CA TRP A 90 8.14 -0.48 9.36
C TRP A 90 8.57 -1.93 9.66
N ALA A 91 7.79 -2.95 9.29
CA ALA A 91 8.30 -4.33 9.32
C ALA A 91 9.33 -4.56 8.21
N TYR A 92 9.13 -3.94 7.04
CA TYR A 92 10.10 -4.01 5.94
C TYR A 92 11.46 -3.40 6.32
N ALA A 93 11.45 -2.31 7.09
CA ALA A 93 12.66 -1.62 7.55
C ALA A 93 13.40 -2.34 8.69
N ASP A 94 12.78 -3.34 9.33
CA ASP A 94 13.39 -4.09 10.43
C ASP A 94 14.29 -5.22 9.89
N PRO A 95 15.63 -5.12 10.01
CA PRO A 95 16.54 -6.10 9.43
C PRO A 95 16.47 -7.47 10.12
N ASN A 96 15.90 -7.55 11.32
CA ASN A 96 15.81 -8.79 12.09
C ASN A 96 14.47 -9.49 11.91
N TYR A 97 13.55 -8.91 11.13
CA TYR A 97 12.21 -9.43 10.99
C TYR A 97 12.18 -10.75 10.20
N GLN A 98 11.57 -11.76 10.80
CA GLN A 98 11.43 -13.08 10.21
C GLN A 98 10.10 -13.17 9.46
N TRP A 99 10.18 -13.45 8.17
CA TRP A 99 9.01 -13.59 7.32
C TRP A 99 8.53 -15.04 7.34
N GLU A 100 7.22 -15.22 7.46
CA GLU A 100 6.60 -16.55 7.56
C GLU A 100 6.10 -17.04 6.20
N TRP A 101 5.78 -16.13 5.28
CA TRP A 101 5.11 -16.44 4.02
C TRP A 101 5.84 -15.88 2.80
N GLU A 102 5.73 -16.60 1.70
CA GLU A 102 6.30 -16.23 0.40
C GLU A 102 5.24 -16.30 -0.70
N TRP A 103 5.31 -15.36 -1.64
CA TRP A 103 4.45 -15.35 -2.81
C TRP A 103 5.12 -16.07 -3.97
N ASP A 104 4.50 -17.14 -4.45
CA ASP A 104 4.92 -17.85 -5.65
C ASP A 104 4.17 -17.30 -6.86
N ALA A 105 4.82 -16.40 -7.60
CA ALA A 105 4.25 -15.78 -8.78
C ALA A 105 4.01 -16.76 -9.95
N ALA A 106 4.72 -17.89 -10.00
CA ALA A 106 4.55 -18.89 -11.05
C ALA A 106 3.26 -19.69 -10.87
N THR A 107 2.86 -19.93 -9.62
CA THR A 107 1.63 -20.65 -9.28
C THR A 107 0.49 -19.75 -8.82
N GLY A 108 0.74 -18.45 -8.64
CA GLY A 108 -0.25 -17.49 -8.14
C GLY A 108 -0.73 -17.83 -6.74
N THR A 109 0.16 -18.38 -5.90
CA THR A 109 -0.19 -18.92 -4.58
C THR A 109 0.72 -18.33 -3.50
N MET A 110 0.13 -17.95 -2.37
CA MET A 110 0.88 -17.61 -1.16
C MET A 110 1.19 -18.90 -0.40
N LYS A 111 2.43 -19.09 0.03
CA LYS A 111 2.88 -20.31 0.73
C LYS A 111 3.53 -19.98 2.05
N SER A 112 3.37 -20.88 3.01
CA SER A 112 4.09 -20.87 4.27
C SER A 112 5.54 -21.33 4.05
N ALA A 113 6.51 -20.53 4.51
CA ALA A 113 7.92 -20.86 4.41
C ALA A 113 8.34 -22.05 5.28
N ALA A 114 7.52 -22.42 6.27
CA ALA A 114 7.83 -23.53 7.19
C ALA A 114 7.55 -24.91 6.59
N ASP A 115 6.51 -25.03 5.76
CA ASP A 115 5.96 -26.31 5.31
C ASP A 115 5.47 -26.32 3.85
N ASP A 116 5.70 -25.24 3.09
CA ASP A 116 5.24 -25.03 1.70
C ASP A 116 3.70 -25.12 1.53
N ALA A 117 2.96 -25.08 2.63
CA ALA A 117 1.50 -25.16 2.60
C ALA A 117 0.89 -23.88 2.01
N ALA A 118 -0.12 -24.05 1.15
CA ALA A 118 -0.84 -22.93 0.56
C ALA A 118 -1.64 -22.17 1.64
N VAL A 119 -1.50 -20.85 1.63
CA VAL A 119 -2.25 -19.93 2.48
C VAL A 119 -3.51 -19.51 1.75
N GLU A 120 -4.68 -19.79 2.33
CA GLU A 120 -5.95 -19.46 1.72
C GLU A 120 -6.20 -17.95 1.70
N PHE A 121 -6.62 -17.44 0.53
CA PHE A 121 -7.12 -16.08 0.38
C PHE A 121 -8.56 -15.97 0.90
N PRO A 122 -8.95 -14.79 1.42
CA PRO A 122 -10.29 -14.58 1.94
C PRO A 122 -11.33 -14.75 0.84
N ARG A 123 -12.48 -15.34 1.21
CA ARG A 123 -13.67 -15.38 0.36
C ARG A 123 -14.56 -14.22 0.78
N LEU A 124 -14.61 -13.20 -0.06
CA LEU A 124 -15.43 -12.02 0.18
C LEU A 124 -16.75 -12.13 -0.57
N ASP A 125 -17.76 -11.44 -0.04
CA ASP A 125 -19.01 -11.23 -0.75
C ASP A 125 -18.76 -10.39 -2.02
N GLN A 126 -19.51 -10.65 -3.09
CA GLN A 126 -19.29 -9.96 -4.37
C GLN A 126 -19.63 -8.47 -4.30
N ASP A 127 -20.67 -8.09 -3.55
CA ASP A 127 -21.07 -6.69 -3.43
C ASP A 127 -20.06 -5.94 -2.54
N GLU A 128 -19.62 -6.56 -1.46
CA GLU A 128 -18.54 -6.00 -0.61
C GLU A 128 -17.24 -5.80 -1.41
N ALA A 129 -16.84 -6.80 -2.20
CA ALA A 129 -15.67 -6.71 -3.06
C ALA A 129 -15.82 -5.62 -4.14
N ARG A 130 -17.03 -5.43 -4.69
CA ARG A 130 -17.33 -4.39 -5.68
C ARG A 130 -17.10 -3.00 -5.08
N ASP A 131 -17.69 -2.75 -3.92
CA ASP A 131 -17.62 -1.46 -3.25
C ASP A 131 -16.17 -1.13 -2.87
N MET A 132 -15.43 -2.11 -2.34
CA MET A 132 -14.02 -1.93 -2.02
C MET A 132 -13.16 -1.65 -3.25
N LEU A 133 -13.37 -2.33 -4.38
CA LEU A 133 -12.63 -2.03 -5.61
C LEU A 133 -13.00 -0.67 -6.20
N GLY A 134 -14.27 -0.27 -6.15
CA GLY A 134 -14.72 1.05 -6.58
C GLY A 134 -14.04 2.18 -5.79
N ASP A 135 -13.99 2.02 -4.47
CA ASP A 135 -13.29 2.95 -3.58
C ASP A 135 -11.77 2.92 -3.81
N LEU A 136 -11.17 1.73 -3.98
CA LEU A 136 -9.75 1.56 -4.26
C LEU A 136 -9.34 2.31 -5.53
N PHE A 137 -10.11 2.17 -6.61
CA PHE A 137 -9.83 2.84 -7.88
C PHE A 137 -9.93 4.37 -7.74
N THR A 138 -11.04 4.85 -7.17
CA THR A 138 -11.28 6.29 -6.98
C THR A 138 -10.19 6.92 -6.10
N ARG A 139 -9.80 6.23 -5.03
CA ARG A 139 -8.71 6.65 -4.14
C ARG A 139 -7.35 6.54 -4.80
N GLY A 140 -7.12 5.56 -5.67
CA GLY A 140 -5.89 5.43 -6.46
C GLY A 140 -5.67 6.64 -7.37
N VAL A 141 -6.71 7.06 -8.11
CA VAL A 141 -6.68 8.27 -8.94
C VAL A 141 -6.40 9.52 -8.08
N MET A 142 -7.06 9.61 -6.92
CA MET A 142 -6.86 10.73 -5.99
C MET A 142 -5.44 10.75 -5.41
N ALA A 143 -4.91 9.60 -4.99
CA ALA A 143 -3.55 9.45 -4.48
C ALA A 143 -2.54 9.88 -5.54
N LYS A 144 -2.67 9.40 -6.77
CA LYS A 144 -1.80 9.80 -7.88
C LYS A 144 -1.83 11.31 -8.11
N ASN A 145 -3.03 11.90 -8.19
CA ASN A 145 -3.15 13.35 -8.35
C ASN A 145 -2.50 14.14 -7.19
N ILE A 146 -2.64 13.66 -5.94
CA ILE A 146 -1.99 14.27 -4.78
C ILE A 146 -0.46 14.23 -4.91
N LEU A 147 0.09 13.09 -5.30
CA LEU A 147 1.52 12.83 -5.29
C LEU A 147 2.24 13.46 -6.49
N GLU A 148 1.59 13.52 -7.65
CA GLU A 148 2.14 14.15 -8.85
C GLU A 148 1.95 15.67 -8.85
N ASN A 149 0.82 16.16 -8.35
CA ASN A 149 0.43 17.56 -8.40
C ASN A 149 0.41 18.23 -7.03
N GLY A 150 1.19 17.75 -6.05
CA GLY A 150 1.21 18.28 -4.68
C GLY A 150 1.54 19.78 -4.55
N SER A 151 2.12 20.38 -5.58
CA SER A 151 2.41 21.82 -5.66
C SER A 151 1.29 22.65 -6.33
N ASP A 152 0.30 22.01 -6.95
CA ASP A 152 -0.87 22.71 -7.50
C ASP A 152 -1.71 23.30 -6.36
N PRO A 153 -2.18 24.57 -6.45
CA PRO A 153 -2.90 25.22 -5.36
C PRO A 153 -4.12 24.47 -4.83
N LYS A 154 -4.87 23.75 -5.69
CA LYS A 154 -6.06 23.00 -5.27
C LYS A 154 -5.67 21.77 -4.48
N VAL A 155 -4.68 21.03 -4.97
CA VAL A 155 -4.16 19.82 -4.30
C VAL A 155 -3.45 20.19 -3.01
N ALA A 156 -2.58 21.21 -3.05
CA ALA A 156 -1.88 21.75 -1.90
C ALA A 156 -2.84 22.11 -0.75
N ALA A 157 -3.99 22.71 -1.06
CA ALA A 157 -5.00 23.03 -0.05
C ALA A 157 -5.56 21.79 0.67
N MET A 158 -5.65 20.65 -0.02
CA MET A 158 -6.17 19.39 0.53
C MET A 158 -5.17 18.69 1.45
N ILE A 159 -3.87 18.89 1.21
CA ILE A 159 -2.77 18.28 1.98
C ILE A 159 -2.10 19.28 2.92
N GLY A 160 -2.66 20.47 3.12
CA GLY A 160 -2.14 21.44 4.10
C GLY A 160 -0.89 22.21 3.66
N GLY A 161 -0.60 22.27 2.36
CA GLY A 161 0.45 23.09 1.78
C GLY A 161 1.03 22.50 0.49
N PRO A 162 1.74 23.32 -0.31
CA PRO A 162 2.45 22.83 -1.49
C PRO A 162 3.60 21.91 -1.07
N PHE A 163 3.78 20.83 -1.82
CA PHE A 163 4.85 19.86 -1.55
C PHE A 163 5.33 19.19 -2.84
N ASP A 164 6.62 18.87 -2.89
CA ASP A 164 7.19 18.00 -3.92
C ASP A 164 7.57 16.69 -3.26
N PHE A 165 6.90 15.61 -3.67
CA PHE A 165 7.13 14.26 -3.14
C PHE A 165 8.37 13.59 -3.71
N GLY A 166 9.01 14.21 -4.71
CA GLY A 166 10.22 13.70 -5.34
C GLY A 166 9.99 12.53 -6.29
N ASP A 167 11.03 12.19 -7.05
CA ASP A 167 10.94 11.24 -8.17
C ASP A 167 10.69 9.79 -7.72
N GLU A 168 11.14 9.40 -6.53
CA GLU A 168 10.92 8.04 -6.02
C GLU A 168 9.43 7.77 -5.78
N VAL A 169 8.74 8.71 -5.15
CA VAL A 169 7.29 8.62 -4.91
C VAL A 169 6.52 8.70 -6.23
N LYS A 170 6.93 9.59 -7.15
CA LYS A 170 6.32 9.71 -8.48
C LYS A 170 6.43 8.41 -9.28
N ARG A 171 7.61 7.77 -9.29
CA ARG A 171 7.78 6.45 -9.94
C ARG A 171 6.92 5.38 -9.27
N ALA A 172 6.84 5.36 -7.94
CA ALA A 172 6.02 4.39 -7.23
C ALA A 172 4.51 4.57 -7.50
N CYS A 173 4.06 5.78 -7.85
CA CYS A 173 2.66 6.04 -8.18
C CYS A 173 2.29 5.83 -9.66
N GLU A 174 3.26 5.66 -10.58
CA GLU A 174 2.99 5.32 -11.99
C GLU A 174 2.17 4.03 -12.11
N ASN A 175 2.44 3.07 -11.22
CA ASN A 175 1.74 1.78 -11.19
C ASN A 175 0.29 1.86 -10.70
N LEU A 176 -0.17 3.01 -10.16
CA LEU A 176 -1.56 3.19 -9.74
C LEU A 176 -2.55 3.30 -10.92
N GLU A 177 -2.10 3.71 -12.11
CA GLU A 177 -2.94 3.85 -13.30
C GLU A 177 -3.29 2.52 -14.00
N GLY A 178 -2.60 1.44 -13.62
CA GLY A 178 -2.84 0.08 -14.14
C GLY A 178 -3.72 -0.80 -13.27
N LEU A 179 -4.28 -0.25 -12.18
CA LEU A 179 -5.05 -0.98 -11.16
C LEU A 179 -6.56 -1.07 -11.46
#